data_AF-R2VG80-F1
#
_entry.id   AF-R2VG80-F1
#
_cell.length_a   1.000
_cell.length_b   1.000
_cell.length_c   1.000
_cell.angle_alpha   90.00
_cell.angle_beta   90.00
_cell.angle_gamma   90.00
#
_symmetry.space_group_name_H-M   'P 1'
#
loop_
_entity.id
_entity.type
_entity.pdbx_description
1 polymer ?
#
loop_
_entity_poly.entity_id
_entity_poly.type
_entity_poly.pdbx_seq_one_letter_code
_entity_poly.pdbx_strand_id
1 'polypeptide(L)'
;MRREQRTSGERLHQVVVENYRKLRKRNGVFSFLLIIVVLVSGFGLFNLFAGKDYSEKKAGYDQQLTTLDQEREDILSGKKVTVSQSFKTTLDENLANLKEYPKQADNYDVAIKGTDGHLTINKNNIFVSDNANMLSQKTKQKIYDLNKQLAASTNGAQLEVVTVPELPRGEDIESYANTIFNQLGIGDKTENNGVLYLIALDERKFRLEVGYGFEGLIPDGKADDIINDDDVVDAFKDKDYDKGVNQVLDEVFGIMNTKTALVDSQIKGIKSQRTQLMFLHWSGIVVLGLLAVVGLLMLVNLLRARVFLKENYKTYESDTATLASDEDLLRAVKHSALYQILLSSLMVGLSVRGIKRAIIQGRLLKNPGAERKMFGRVLIGDTLYSGNGDILTTAYLASNYNSSNWSDNNNSGSGGGGSWGSFGGGSSGGGGASGGW
;
A
#
# COMPACT_ATOMS: atom_id res chain seq x y z
N MET A 1 61.23 -7.12 -16.76
CA MET A 1 61.70 -7.07 -15.36
C MET A 1 60.62 -6.45 -14.46
N ARG A 2 59.80 -7.26 -13.79
CA ARG A 2 59.06 -6.83 -12.59
C ARG A 2 59.52 -7.75 -11.48
N ARG A 3 60.55 -7.32 -10.75
CA ARG A 3 60.99 -8.00 -9.52
C ARG A 3 59.80 -7.96 -8.56
N GLU A 4 59.28 -9.13 -8.22
CA GLU A 4 58.40 -9.34 -7.09
C GLU A 4 58.99 -8.59 -5.89
N GLN A 5 58.32 -7.53 -5.43
CA GLN A 5 58.55 -7.05 -4.07
C GLN A 5 58.17 -8.23 -3.17
N ARG A 6 59.16 -8.98 -2.68
CA ARG A 6 58.94 -9.97 -1.62
C ARG A 6 58.19 -9.24 -0.51
N THR A 7 56.90 -9.53 -0.33
CA THR A 7 56.14 -9.04 0.81
C THR A 7 56.84 -9.56 2.06
N SER A 8 57.50 -8.67 2.80
CA SER A 8 58.12 -8.99 4.10
C SER A 8 57.06 -9.56 5.04
N GLY A 9 57.46 -10.56 5.83
CA GLY A 9 56.63 -11.19 6.85
C GLY A 9 56.05 -10.15 7.82
N GLU A 10 56.84 -9.17 8.22
CA GLU A 10 56.40 -8.06 9.09
C GLU A 10 55.28 -7.22 8.47
N ARG A 11 55.42 -6.83 7.19
CA ARG A 11 54.38 -6.05 6.50
C ARG A 11 53.07 -6.83 6.40
N LEU A 12 53.16 -8.12 6.06
CA LEU A 12 51.98 -8.97 5.96
C LEU A 12 51.31 -9.18 7.32
N HIS A 13 52.12 -9.37 8.37
CA HIS A 13 51.65 -9.46 9.75
C HIS A 13 50.85 -8.21 10.15
N GLN A 14 51.40 -7.02 9.90
CA GLN A 14 50.73 -5.74 10.20
C GLN A 14 49.36 -5.63 9.50
N VAL A 15 49.29 -5.95 8.21
CA VAL A 15 48.04 -5.92 7.43
C VAL A 15 46.99 -6.87 8.00
N VAL A 16 47.38 -8.10 8.37
CA VAL A 16 46.48 -9.10 8.95
C VAL A 16 45.93 -8.63 10.30
N VAL A 17 46.80 -8.10 11.18
CA VAL A 17 46.40 -7.56 12.48
C VAL A 17 45.47 -6.35 12.32
N GLU A 18 45.79 -5.44 11.41
CA GLU A 18 44.95 -4.27 11.13
C GLU A 18 43.55 -4.66 10.62
N ASN A 19 43.49 -5.64 9.71
CA ASN A 19 42.22 -6.15 9.21
C ASN A 19 41.36 -6.78 10.32
N TYR A 20 41.97 -7.56 11.23
CA TYR A 20 41.27 -8.06 12.42
C TYR A 20 40.74 -6.93 13.29
N ARG A 21 41.53 -5.87 13.56
CA ARG A 21 41.07 -4.70 14.35
C ARG A 21 39.88 -4.02 13.68
N LYS A 22 39.91 -3.82 12.37
CA LYS A 22 38.79 -3.26 11.59
C LYS A 22 37.55 -4.15 11.66
N LEU A 23 37.69 -5.46 11.49
CA LEU A 23 36.61 -6.44 11.60
C LEU A 23 35.99 -6.44 13.01
N ARG A 24 36.81 -6.44 14.07
CA ARG A 24 36.37 -6.36 15.47
C ARG A 24 35.58 -5.07 15.74
N LYS A 25 36.06 -3.92 15.25
CA LYS A 25 35.39 -2.61 15.38
C LYS A 25 34.03 -2.62 14.69
N ARG A 26 33.95 -3.08 13.44
CA ARG A 26 32.69 -3.19 12.68
C ARG A 26 31.69 -4.10 13.39
N ASN A 27 32.10 -5.31 13.79
CA ASN A 27 31.24 -6.19 14.58
C ASN A 27 30.76 -5.52 15.89
N GLY A 28 31.54 -4.59 16.45
CA GLY A 28 31.17 -3.76 17.61
C GLY A 28 30.01 -2.84 17.33
N VAL A 29 30.11 -2.09 16.26
CA VAL A 29 29.05 -1.21 15.79
C VAL A 29 27.78 -2.02 15.52
N PHE A 30 27.86 -3.15 14.82
CA PHE A 30 26.70 -4.01 14.56
C PHE A 30 26.06 -4.58 15.83
N SER A 31 26.86 -4.99 16.83
CA SER A 31 26.29 -5.46 18.10
C SER A 31 25.55 -4.33 18.82
N PHE A 32 26.11 -3.12 18.82
CA PHE A 32 25.47 -1.95 19.42
C PHE A 32 24.15 -1.60 18.73
N LEU A 33 24.14 -1.59 17.39
CA LEU A 33 22.92 -1.37 16.60
C LEU A 33 21.84 -2.43 16.90
N LEU A 34 22.21 -3.71 16.98
CA LEU A 34 21.26 -4.78 17.32
C LEU A 34 20.70 -4.62 18.75
N ILE A 35 21.52 -4.19 19.70
CA ILE A 35 21.04 -3.88 21.06
C ILE A 35 20.01 -2.75 21.02
N ILE A 36 20.27 -1.68 20.26
CA ILE A 36 19.31 -0.59 20.08
C ILE A 36 18.00 -1.13 19.49
N VAL A 37 18.06 -1.95 18.43
CA VAL A 37 16.86 -2.54 17.82
C VAL A 37 16.05 -3.33 18.85
N VAL A 38 16.70 -4.18 19.65
CA VAL A 38 16.02 -4.98 20.69
C VAL A 38 15.41 -4.08 21.77
N LEU A 39 16.14 -3.06 22.24
CA LEU A 39 15.65 -2.14 23.26
C LEU A 39 14.49 -1.28 22.77
N VAL A 40 14.58 -0.72 21.57
CA VAL A 40 13.51 0.07 20.95
C VAL A 40 12.28 -0.79 20.72
N SER A 41 12.47 -2.02 20.23
CA SER A 41 11.35 -2.96 20.03
C SER A 41 10.69 -3.33 21.36
N GLY A 42 11.48 -3.61 22.40
CA GLY A 42 10.97 -3.90 23.74
C GLY A 42 10.24 -2.72 24.38
N PHE A 43 10.75 -1.50 24.23
CA PHE A 43 10.09 -0.29 24.70
C PHE A 43 8.78 -0.02 23.94
N GLY A 44 8.78 -0.23 22.62
CA GLY A 44 7.56 -0.15 21.81
C GLY A 44 6.50 -1.15 22.25
N LEU A 45 6.87 -2.41 22.49
CA LEU A 45 5.96 -3.43 23.04
C LEU A 45 5.41 -3.02 24.40
N PHE A 46 6.28 -2.54 25.30
CA PHE A 46 5.86 -2.07 26.61
C PHE A 46 4.80 -0.96 26.50
N ASN A 47 5.00 0.03 25.63
CA ASN A 47 4.03 1.10 25.41
C ASN A 47 2.71 0.60 24.81
N LEU A 48 2.74 -0.39 23.90
CA LEU A 48 1.51 -0.97 23.37
C LEU A 48 0.71 -1.69 24.46
N PHE A 49 1.36 -2.44 25.36
CA PHE A 49 0.65 -3.16 26.44
C PHE A 49 0.27 -2.28 27.63
N ALA A 50 1.10 -1.32 28.01
CA ALA A 50 0.89 -0.46 29.17
C ALA A 50 0.09 0.80 28.84
N GLY A 51 0.06 1.20 27.56
CA GLY A 51 -0.66 2.36 27.09
C GLY A 51 -2.17 2.17 27.16
N LYS A 52 -2.88 3.15 27.73
CA LYS A 52 -4.35 3.13 27.81
C LYS A 52 -5.05 3.59 26.53
N ASP A 53 -4.32 4.28 25.63
CA ASP A 53 -4.87 4.91 24.42
C ASP A 53 -5.67 3.92 23.56
N TYR A 54 -5.14 2.72 23.33
CA TYR A 54 -5.85 1.67 22.58
C TYR A 54 -7.14 1.23 23.27
N SER A 55 -7.07 0.92 24.57
CA SER A 55 -8.24 0.43 25.32
C SER A 55 -9.33 1.50 25.45
N GLU A 56 -8.96 2.76 25.66
CA GLU A 56 -9.89 3.88 25.79
C GLU A 56 -10.58 4.19 24.45
N LYS A 57 -9.82 4.25 23.35
CA LYS A 57 -10.39 4.43 21.99
C LYS A 57 -11.32 3.30 21.62
N LYS A 58 -10.92 2.05 21.88
CA LYS A 58 -11.77 0.88 21.62
C LYS A 58 -13.08 0.96 22.42
N ALA A 59 -13.01 1.30 23.70
CA ALA A 59 -14.19 1.46 24.55
C ALA A 59 -15.11 2.59 24.02
N GLY A 60 -14.53 3.68 23.54
CA GLY A 60 -15.28 4.77 22.89
C GLY A 60 -16.06 4.28 21.66
N TYR A 61 -15.44 3.50 20.79
CA TYR A 61 -16.13 2.89 19.64
C TYR A 61 -17.21 1.89 20.07
N ASP A 62 -16.95 1.06 21.08
CA ASP A 62 -17.94 0.10 21.59
C ASP A 62 -19.16 0.81 22.19
N GLN A 63 -18.96 1.93 22.87
CA GLN A 63 -20.06 2.77 23.39
C GLN A 63 -20.87 3.41 22.25
N GLN A 64 -20.21 3.99 21.25
CA GLN A 64 -20.89 4.57 20.08
C GLN A 64 -21.73 3.53 19.33
N LEU A 65 -21.17 2.34 19.10
CA LEU A 65 -21.90 1.23 18.45
C LEU A 65 -23.14 0.84 19.27
N THR A 66 -23.01 0.74 20.59
CA THR A 66 -24.16 0.42 21.47
C THR A 66 -25.28 1.48 21.35
N THR A 67 -24.92 2.76 21.27
CA THR A 67 -25.90 3.85 21.07
C THR A 67 -26.57 3.78 19.71
N LEU A 68 -25.79 3.57 18.64
CA LEU A 68 -26.32 3.47 17.27
C LEU A 68 -27.18 2.22 17.07
N ASP A 69 -26.81 1.08 17.67
CA ASP A 69 -27.61 -0.14 17.65
C ASP A 69 -28.97 0.08 18.34
N GLN A 70 -28.98 0.77 19.49
CA GLN A 70 -30.24 1.13 20.16
C GLN A 70 -31.10 2.08 19.32
N GLU A 71 -30.47 3.06 18.66
CA GLU A 71 -31.15 3.97 17.75
C GLU A 71 -31.77 3.21 16.55
N ARG A 72 -31.02 2.28 15.97
CA ARG A 72 -31.49 1.41 14.89
C ARG A 72 -32.74 0.62 15.31
N GLU A 73 -32.75 0.04 16.50
CA GLU A 73 -33.92 -0.69 17.03
C GLU A 73 -35.11 0.24 17.33
N ASP A 74 -34.85 1.45 17.82
CA ASP A 74 -35.89 2.46 18.04
C ASP A 74 -36.53 2.91 16.70
N ILE A 75 -35.78 2.96 15.60
CA ILE A 75 -36.29 3.23 14.25
C ILE A 75 -37.14 2.06 13.74
N LEU A 76 -36.63 0.83 13.87
CA LEU A 76 -37.34 -0.38 13.41
C LEU A 76 -38.65 -0.62 14.16
N SER A 77 -38.68 -0.31 15.45
CA SER A 77 -39.88 -0.40 16.30
C SER A 77 -40.85 0.78 16.11
N GLY A 78 -40.47 1.81 15.34
CA GLY A 78 -41.28 3.01 15.12
C GLY A 78 -41.31 3.98 16.30
N LYS A 79 -40.47 3.76 17.32
CA LYS A 79 -40.31 4.67 18.47
C LYS A 79 -39.59 5.97 18.09
N LYS A 80 -38.75 5.93 17.05
CA LYS A 80 -38.09 7.10 16.47
C LYS A 80 -38.47 7.23 14.99
N VAL A 81 -38.97 8.40 14.59
CA VAL A 81 -39.22 8.74 13.18
C VAL A 81 -38.00 9.49 12.65
N THR A 82 -37.38 8.97 11.59
CA THR A 82 -36.19 9.55 10.96
C THR A 82 -36.50 10.47 9.80
N VAL A 83 -37.69 10.37 9.21
CA VAL A 83 -38.07 11.12 8.02
C VAL A 83 -38.80 12.39 8.43
N SER A 84 -38.13 13.53 8.24
CA SER A 84 -38.65 14.85 8.62
C SER A 84 -39.06 15.70 7.42
N GLN A 85 -38.45 15.47 6.25
CA GLN A 85 -38.69 16.25 5.04
C GLN A 85 -39.66 15.57 4.09
N SER A 86 -40.57 16.36 3.52
CA SER A 86 -41.42 15.91 2.42
C SER A 86 -40.67 16.04 1.09
N PHE A 87 -40.95 15.15 0.13
CA PHE A 87 -40.38 15.23 -1.23
C PHE A 87 -40.56 16.62 -1.88
N LYS A 88 -41.70 17.28 -1.62
CA LYS A 88 -41.97 18.63 -2.12
C LYS A 88 -40.98 19.65 -1.54
N THR A 89 -40.68 19.55 -0.24
CA THR A 89 -39.71 20.43 0.43
C THR A 89 -38.34 20.28 -0.19
N THR A 90 -37.86 19.04 -0.34
CA THR A 90 -36.58 18.72 -0.98
C THR A 90 -36.51 19.29 -2.41
N LEU A 91 -37.58 19.10 -3.20
CA LEU A 91 -37.65 19.63 -4.56
C LEU A 91 -37.65 21.16 -4.61
N ASP A 92 -38.42 21.82 -3.74
CA ASP A 92 -38.51 23.29 -3.67
C ASP A 92 -37.16 23.92 -3.24
N GLU A 93 -36.43 23.26 -2.34
CA GLU A 93 -35.09 23.67 -1.90
C GLU A 93 -34.07 23.53 -3.03
N ASN A 94 -34.02 22.39 -3.72
CA ASN A 94 -33.12 22.19 -4.84
C ASN A 94 -33.43 23.18 -5.99
N LEU A 95 -34.70 23.42 -6.30
CA LEU A 95 -35.10 24.44 -7.28
C LEU A 95 -34.71 25.86 -6.86
N ALA A 96 -34.66 26.15 -5.56
CA ALA A 96 -34.19 27.44 -5.07
C ALA A 96 -32.70 27.68 -5.39
N ASN A 97 -31.87 26.63 -5.34
CA ASN A 97 -30.45 26.70 -5.71
C ASN A 97 -30.24 27.02 -7.20
N LEU A 98 -31.26 26.78 -8.05
CA LEU A 98 -31.18 27.01 -9.49
C LEU A 98 -31.67 28.40 -9.94
N LYS A 99 -32.26 29.20 -9.03
CA LYS A 99 -32.94 30.47 -9.38
C LYS A 99 -32.05 31.52 -10.04
N GLU A 100 -30.74 31.48 -9.77
CA GLU A 100 -29.78 32.46 -10.29
C GLU A 100 -29.33 32.13 -11.71
N TYR A 101 -29.61 30.92 -12.22
CA TYR A 101 -29.18 30.48 -13.54
C TYR A 101 -30.15 30.90 -14.66
N PRO A 102 -29.65 31.18 -15.88
CA PRO A 102 -30.49 31.48 -17.03
C PRO A 102 -31.53 30.39 -17.28
N LYS A 103 -32.77 30.81 -17.49
CA LYS A 103 -33.89 29.90 -17.76
C LYS A 103 -34.33 29.98 -19.22
N GLN A 104 -34.44 28.82 -19.87
CA GLN A 104 -35.00 28.67 -21.20
C GLN A 104 -36.16 27.67 -21.15
N ALA A 105 -37.39 28.19 -21.27
CA ALA A 105 -38.62 27.43 -21.08
C ALA A 105 -38.65 26.68 -19.73
N ASP A 106 -38.53 25.34 -19.76
CA ASP A 106 -38.54 24.48 -18.58
C ASP A 106 -37.14 24.09 -18.10
N ASN A 107 -36.09 24.57 -18.76
CA ASN A 107 -34.71 24.22 -18.45
C ASN A 107 -33.93 25.38 -17.84
N TYR A 108 -33.01 25.05 -16.95
CA TYR A 108 -31.96 25.93 -16.45
C TYR A 108 -30.64 25.57 -17.14
N ASP A 109 -29.90 26.60 -17.57
CA ASP A 109 -28.53 26.47 -18.07
C ASP A 109 -27.55 26.75 -16.93
N VAL A 110 -26.93 25.70 -16.40
CA VAL A 110 -26.11 25.74 -15.18
C VAL A 110 -24.64 25.63 -15.55
N ALA A 111 -23.92 26.75 -15.48
CA ALA A 111 -22.47 26.77 -15.66
C ALA A 111 -21.77 26.09 -14.47
N ILE A 112 -20.86 25.16 -14.72
CA ILE A 112 -20.14 24.44 -13.66
C ILE A 112 -18.90 25.22 -13.24
N LYS A 113 -18.87 25.57 -11.95
CA LYS A 113 -17.91 26.49 -11.36
C LYS A 113 -16.48 26.02 -11.60
N GLY A 114 -15.66 26.89 -12.18
CA GLY A 114 -14.24 26.62 -12.42
C GLY A 114 -13.95 25.89 -13.73
N THR A 115 -14.97 25.56 -14.52
CA THR A 115 -14.84 24.82 -15.79
C THR A 115 -15.49 25.59 -16.94
N ASP A 116 -15.32 25.10 -18.18
CA ASP A 116 -16.09 25.54 -19.36
C ASP A 116 -17.35 24.69 -19.61
N GLY A 117 -17.71 23.80 -18.66
CA GLY A 117 -18.86 22.91 -18.73
C GLY A 117 -20.19 23.58 -18.36
N HIS A 118 -21.27 23.11 -19.01
CA HIS A 118 -22.64 23.54 -18.76
C HIS A 118 -23.57 22.33 -18.64
N LEU A 119 -24.48 22.36 -17.67
CA LEU A 119 -25.54 21.37 -17.50
C LEU A 119 -26.91 21.96 -17.83
N THR A 120 -27.75 21.15 -18.47
CA THR A 120 -29.14 21.52 -18.73
C THR A 120 -30.00 20.76 -17.74
N ILE A 121 -30.60 21.48 -16.80
CA ILE A 121 -31.42 20.89 -15.73
C ILE A 121 -32.88 21.22 -15.98
N ASN A 122 -33.72 20.18 -16.12
CA ASN A 122 -35.15 20.36 -16.35
C ASN A 122 -35.89 20.54 -15.01
N LYS A 123 -36.67 21.61 -14.88
CA LYS A 123 -37.41 21.91 -13.63
C LYS A 123 -38.43 20.82 -13.26
N ASN A 124 -38.92 20.05 -14.23
CA ASN A 124 -39.92 19.01 -14.02
C ASN A 124 -39.28 17.70 -13.52
N ASN A 125 -37.97 17.54 -13.70
CA ASN A 125 -37.19 16.45 -13.13
C ASN A 125 -35.72 16.89 -12.96
N ILE A 126 -35.42 17.44 -11.78
CA ILE A 126 -34.10 17.99 -11.46
C ILE A 126 -33.05 16.91 -11.19
N PHE A 127 -33.47 15.68 -10.90
CA PHE A 127 -32.58 14.57 -10.55
C PHE A 127 -31.89 13.93 -11.77
N VAL A 128 -32.20 14.44 -12.97
CA VAL A 128 -31.63 13.95 -14.23
C VAL A 128 -31.21 15.11 -15.11
N SER A 129 -29.91 15.15 -15.44
CA SER A 129 -29.34 16.05 -16.43
C SER A 129 -28.75 15.23 -17.57
N ASP A 130 -29.56 14.95 -18.59
CA ASP A 130 -29.20 14.10 -19.73
C ASP A 130 -28.67 14.94 -20.91
N ASN A 131 -27.51 15.59 -20.73
CA ASN A 131 -26.90 16.45 -21.74
C ASN A 131 -26.33 15.68 -22.95
N ALA A 132 -26.10 14.37 -22.81
CA ALA A 132 -25.62 13.49 -23.88
C ALA A 132 -26.75 12.79 -24.67
N ASN A 133 -28.01 12.99 -24.29
CA ASN A 133 -29.19 12.35 -24.89
C ASN A 133 -29.10 10.80 -24.87
N MET A 134 -28.65 10.25 -23.74
CA MET A 134 -28.44 8.81 -23.55
C MET A 134 -29.66 8.10 -22.99
N LEU A 135 -30.60 8.81 -22.35
CA LEU A 135 -31.64 8.19 -21.52
C LEU A 135 -33.04 8.32 -22.12
N SER A 136 -33.78 7.22 -22.12
CA SER A 136 -35.21 7.23 -22.46
C SER A 136 -36.05 8.02 -21.45
N GLN A 137 -37.22 8.49 -21.89
CA GLN A 137 -38.19 9.14 -20.98
C GLN A 137 -38.64 8.20 -19.85
N LYS A 138 -38.67 6.89 -20.09
CA LYS A 138 -39.02 5.89 -19.08
C LYS A 138 -37.97 5.85 -17.96
N THR A 139 -36.68 5.85 -18.29
CA THR A 139 -35.60 5.87 -17.30
C THR A 139 -35.56 7.19 -16.53
N LYS A 140 -35.75 8.33 -17.21
CA LYS A 140 -35.89 9.64 -16.56
C LYS A 140 -37.01 9.65 -15.53
N GLN A 141 -38.19 9.13 -15.90
CA GLN A 141 -39.33 9.03 -14.98
C GLN A 141 -39.05 8.09 -13.81
N LYS A 142 -38.37 6.96 -14.04
CA LYS A 142 -37.97 6.04 -12.96
C LYS A 142 -37.10 6.77 -11.92
N ILE A 143 -36.10 7.54 -12.35
CA ILE A 143 -35.20 8.27 -11.43
C ILE A 143 -36.00 9.25 -10.55
N TYR A 144 -36.99 9.94 -11.13
CA TYR A 144 -37.89 10.81 -10.36
C TYR A 144 -38.70 10.03 -9.31
N ASP A 145 -39.25 8.88 -9.68
CA ASP A 145 -40.05 8.04 -8.79
C ASP A 145 -39.21 7.39 -7.67
N LEU A 146 -37.95 7.05 -7.94
CA LEU A 146 -36.99 6.57 -6.94
C LEU A 146 -36.68 7.68 -5.93
N ASN A 147 -36.38 8.90 -6.37
CA ASN A 147 -36.11 10.03 -5.47
C ASN A 147 -37.33 10.39 -4.60
N LYS A 148 -38.54 10.24 -5.14
CA LYS A 148 -39.78 10.39 -4.34
C LYS A 148 -39.87 9.37 -3.21
N GLN A 149 -39.43 8.14 -3.45
CA GLN A 149 -39.36 7.10 -2.41
C GLN A 149 -38.25 7.40 -1.41
N LEU A 150 -37.05 7.76 -1.87
CA LEU A 150 -35.91 8.09 -1.00
C LEU A 150 -36.21 9.25 -0.05
N ALA A 151 -36.85 10.31 -0.55
CA ALA A 151 -37.27 11.42 0.30
C ALA A 151 -38.22 10.96 1.42
N ALA A 152 -39.07 9.98 1.15
CA ALA A 152 -40.04 9.44 2.11
C ALA A 152 -39.48 8.34 3.03
N SER A 153 -38.38 7.67 2.65
CA SER A 153 -37.81 6.53 3.40
C SER A 153 -36.56 6.90 4.19
N THR A 154 -35.78 7.87 3.70
CA THR A 154 -34.38 8.07 4.09
C THR A 154 -34.05 9.57 4.26
N ASN A 155 -34.96 10.32 4.86
CA ASN A 155 -34.80 11.72 5.27
C ASN A 155 -34.19 12.63 4.18
N GLY A 156 -34.86 12.73 3.02
CA GLY A 156 -34.43 13.64 1.96
C GLY A 156 -33.23 13.15 1.13
N ALA A 157 -32.87 11.86 1.19
CA ALA A 157 -31.81 11.28 0.36
C ALA A 157 -32.08 11.48 -1.15
N GLN A 158 -31.01 11.69 -1.91
CA GLN A 158 -31.08 12.03 -3.34
C GLN A 158 -30.15 11.13 -4.16
N LEU A 159 -30.63 10.67 -5.31
CA LEU A 159 -29.89 9.90 -6.31
C LEU A 159 -30.01 10.60 -7.66
N GLU A 160 -28.96 11.29 -8.08
CA GLU A 160 -28.94 12.06 -9.33
C GLU A 160 -28.14 11.36 -10.43
N VAL A 161 -28.58 11.53 -11.67
CA VAL A 161 -27.86 11.04 -12.86
C VAL A 161 -27.53 12.21 -13.77
N VAL A 162 -26.25 12.36 -14.10
CA VAL A 162 -25.75 13.38 -15.03
C VAL A 162 -25.02 12.67 -16.16
N THR A 163 -25.37 12.98 -17.40
CA THR A 163 -24.63 12.51 -18.58
C THR A 163 -24.11 13.71 -19.35
N VAL A 164 -22.84 13.71 -19.71
CA VAL A 164 -22.23 14.76 -20.54
C VAL A 164 -21.61 14.15 -21.81
N PRO A 165 -21.64 14.85 -22.96
CA PRO A 165 -21.00 14.37 -24.18
C PRO A 165 -19.50 14.14 -23.99
N GLU A 166 -18.81 15.12 -23.42
CA GLU A 166 -17.37 15.09 -23.11
C GLU A 166 -17.10 15.83 -21.79
N LEU A 167 -15.94 15.59 -21.18
CA LEU A 167 -15.51 16.34 -20.00
C LEU A 167 -15.05 17.75 -20.39
N PRO A 168 -15.25 18.76 -19.51
CA PRO A 168 -14.70 20.09 -19.71
C PRO A 168 -13.18 20.08 -19.87
N ARG A 169 -12.62 21.08 -20.55
CA ARG A 169 -11.21 21.05 -20.93
C ARG A 169 -10.30 21.05 -19.69
N GLY A 170 -9.52 19.98 -19.54
CA GLY A 170 -8.52 19.85 -18.48
C GLY A 170 -9.08 19.33 -17.16
N GLU A 171 -10.36 18.95 -17.12
CA GLU A 171 -10.99 18.31 -15.98
C GLU A 171 -10.85 16.78 -16.04
N ASP A 172 -10.70 16.16 -14.87
CA ASP A 172 -10.91 14.73 -14.69
C ASP A 172 -12.34 14.45 -14.17
N ILE A 173 -12.81 13.20 -14.29
CA ILE A 173 -14.21 12.87 -13.99
C ILE A 173 -14.49 12.98 -12.48
N GLU A 174 -13.47 12.73 -11.65
CA GLU A 174 -13.53 12.80 -10.20
C GLU A 174 -13.76 14.24 -9.73
N SER A 175 -12.92 15.17 -10.18
CA SER A 175 -12.97 16.59 -9.86
C SER A 175 -14.24 17.24 -10.41
N TYR A 176 -14.64 16.85 -11.63
CA TYR A 176 -15.86 17.34 -12.24
C TYR A 176 -17.12 16.86 -11.51
N ALA A 177 -17.22 15.56 -11.18
CA ALA A 177 -18.33 15.02 -10.40
C ALA A 177 -18.43 15.67 -9.02
N ASN A 178 -17.31 15.82 -8.31
CA ASN A 178 -17.29 16.44 -7.00
C ASN A 178 -17.74 17.91 -7.06
N THR A 179 -17.35 18.64 -8.11
CA THR A 179 -17.78 20.02 -8.34
C THR A 179 -19.29 20.10 -8.57
N ILE A 180 -19.83 19.24 -9.45
CA ILE A 180 -21.28 19.14 -9.70
C ILE A 180 -22.02 18.82 -8.40
N PHE A 181 -21.57 17.79 -7.68
CA PHE A 181 -22.19 17.31 -6.44
C PHE A 181 -22.33 18.43 -5.41
N ASN A 182 -21.23 19.14 -5.14
CA ASN A 182 -21.19 20.23 -4.17
C ASN A 182 -21.95 21.47 -4.65
N GLN A 183 -21.87 21.81 -5.93
CA GLN A 183 -22.52 23.00 -6.48
C GLN A 183 -24.05 22.85 -6.50
N LEU A 184 -24.56 21.67 -6.85
CA LEU A 184 -26.00 21.39 -6.85
C LEU A 184 -26.52 21.14 -5.43
N GLY A 185 -25.65 20.74 -4.50
CA GLY A 185 -26.01 20.44 -3.11
C GLY A 185 -26.81 19.15 -3.01
N ILE A 186 -26.31 18.10 -3.65
CA ILE A 186 -27.00 16.81 -3.77
C ILE A 186 -27.11 16.14 -2.40
N GLY A 187 -28.35 15.86 -1.99
CA GLY A 187 -28.70 15.26 -0.70
C GLY A 187 -29.11 16.29 0.37
N ASP A 188 -29.47 15.78 1.54
CA ASP A 188 -29.76 16.63 2.70
C ASP A 188 -28.49 17.22 3.30
N LYS A 189 -28.54 18.51 3.67
CA LYS A 189 -27.40 19.28 4.17
C LYS A 189 -26.83 18.77 5.50
N THR A 190 -27.67 18.11 6.30
CA THR A 190 -27.28 17.58 7.62
C THR A 190 -26.88 16.12 7.51
N GLU A 191 -27.63 15.32 6.76
CA GLU A 191 -27.39 13.88 6.64
C GLU A 191 -26.30 13.54 5.62
N ASN A 192 -26.02 14.44 4.67
CA ASN A 192 -25.06 14.23 3.58
C ASN A 192 -25.34 12.93 2.80
N ASN A 193 -26.61 12.69 2.51
CA ASN A 193 -27.15 11.43 1.96
C ASN A 193 -27.47 11.54 0.46
N GLY A 194 -26.61 12.23 -0.29
CA GLY A 194 -26.68 12.33 -1.75
C GLY A 194 -25.80 11.30 -2.45
N VAL A 195 -26.19 10.89 -3.66
CA VAL A 195 -25.36 10.10 -4.58
C VAL A 195 -25.53 10.68 -5.99
N LEU A 196 -24.41 10.91 -6.68
CA LEU A 196 -24.38 11.35 -8.08
C LEU A 196 -23.74 10.26 -8.94
N TYR A 197 -24.45 9.84 -9.99
CA TYR A 197 -23.90 9.03 -11.05
C TYR A 197 -23.61 9.91 -12.28
N LEU A 198 -22.34 10.24 -12.49
CA LEU A 198 -21.86 11.01 -13.63
C LEU A 198 -21.34 10.07 -14.71
N ILE A 199 -21.74 10.32 -15.96
CA ILE A 199 -21.30 9.59 -17.15
C ILE A 199 -20.76 10.60 -18.16
N ALA A 200 -19.52 10.39 -18.63
CA ALA A 200 -18.91 11.14 -19.72
C ALA A 200 -18.77 10.22 -20.95
N LEU A 201 -19.53 10.51 -22.00
CA LEU A 201 -19.75 9.60 -23.12
C LEU A 201 -18.49 9.41 -23.97
N ASP A 202 -17.82 10.49 -24.36
CA ASP A 202 -16.69 10.46 -25.28
C ASP A 202 -15.43 9.86 -24.63
N GLU A 203 -15.20 10.16 -23.34
CA GLU A 203 -14.14 9.52 -22.55
C GLU A 203 -14.48 8.09 -22.15
N ARG A 204 -15.74 7.67 -22.30
CA ARG A 204 -16.28 6.40 -21.82
C ARG A 204 -15.98 6.16 -20.35
N LYS A 205 -16.20 7.20 -19.55
CA LYS A 205 -15.95 7.19 -18.12
C LYS A 205 -17.24 7.35 -17.35
N PHE A 206 -17.30 6.73 -16.19
CA PHE A 206 -18.34 6.93 -15.22
C PHE A 206 -17.75 7.18 -13.83
N ARG A 207 -18.52 7.84 -12.97
CA ARG A 207 -18.15 8.17 -11.59
C ARG A 207 -19.39 8.13 -10.70
N LEU A 208 -19.29 7.47 -9.55
CA LEU A 208 -20.34 7.45 -8.53
C LEU A 208 -19.92 8.22 -7.28
N GLU A 209 -20.20 9.52 -7.22
CA GLU A 209 -19.87 10.38 -6.08
C GLU A 209 -20.87 10.15 -4.94
N VAL A 210 -20.39 9.81 -3.74
CA VAL A 210 -21.23 9.41 -2.60
C VAL A 210 -21.04 10.38 -1.44
N GLY A 211 -22.12 10.92 -0.90
CA GLY A 211 -22.08 11.77 0.29
C GLY A 211 -21.69 11.00 1.57
N TYR A 212 -21.10 11.71 2.54
CA TYR A 212 -20.61 11.13 3.80
C TYR A 212 -21.65 10.28 4.56
N GLY A 213 -22.94 10.60 4.44
CA GLY A 213 -24.02 9.84 5.06
C GLY A 213 -24.08 8.39 4.59
N PHE A 214 -23.58 8.09 3.39
CA PHE A 214 -23.61 6.75 2.80
C PHE A 214 -22.24 6.06 2.69
N GLU A 215 -21.12 6.70 3.06
CA GLU A 215 -19.78 6.10 2.95
C GLU A 215 -19.63 4.75 3.68
N GLY A 216 -20.33 4.56 4.80
CA GLY A 216 -20.31 3.28 5.49
C GLY A 216 -20.94 2.16 4.66
N LEU A 217 -22.01 2.46 3.93
CA LEU A 217 -22.73 1.48 3.11
C LEU A 217 -22.12 1.33 1.71
N ILE A 218 -21.82 2.45 1.05
CA ILE A 218 -21.24 2.55 -0.28
C ILE A 218 -19.85 3.21 -0.18
N PRO A 219 -18.85 2.53 0.41
CA PRO A 219 -17.46 2.99 0.34
C PRO A 219 -16.97 2.93 -1.11
N ASP A 220 -15.84 3.58 -1.37
CA ASP A 220 -15.18 3.64 -2.68
C ASP A 220 -15.14 2.29 -3.41
N GLY A 221 -14.61 1.24 -2.78
CA GLY A 221 -14.57 -0.10 -3.41
C GLY A 221 -15.94 -0.70 -3.74
N LYS A 222 -16.99 -0.38 -2.96
CA LYS A 222 -18.35 -0.83 -3.29
C LYS A 222 -18.96 0.00 -4.42
N ALA A 223 -18.67 1.30 -4.47
CA ALA A 223 -19.04 2.15 -5.60
C ALA A 223 -18.40 1.63 -6.89
N ASP A 224 -17.13 1.22 -6.82
CA ASP A 224 -16.36 0.63 -7.93
C ASP A 224 -16.99 -0.66 -8.43
N ASP A 225 -17.31 -1.58 -7.50
CA ASP A 225 -18.00 -2.83 -7.80
C ASP A 225 -19.34 -2.61 -8.54
N ILE A 226 -20.09 -1.57 -8.18
CA ILE A 226 -21.41 -1.26 -8.77
C ILE A 226 -21.26 -0.80 -10.23
N ILE A 227 -20.36 0.15 -10.47
CA ILE A 227 -20.25 0.81 -11.78
C ILE A 227 -19.42 0.00 -12.78
N ASN A 228 -18.48 -0.82 -12.29
CA ASN A 228 -17.66 -1.70 -13.11
C ASN A 228 -18.19 -3.15 -13.17
N ASP A 229 -19.44 -3.39 -12.75
CA ASP A 229 -20.09 -4.68 -12.95
C ASP A 229 -20.09 -5.05 -14.45
N ASP A 230 -19.79 -6.31 -14.76
CA ASP A 230 -19.62 -6.77 -16.15
C ASP A 230 -20.88 -6.51 -17.00
N ASP A 231 -22.08 -6.67 -16.43
CA ASP A 231 -23.32 -6.44 -17.17
C ASP A 231 -23.55 -4.94 -17.45
N VAL A 232 -23.12 -4.06 -16.54
CA VAL A 232 -23.16 -2.60 -16.72
C VAL A 232 -22.21 -2.22 -17.85
N VAL A 233 -20.95 -2.63 -17.74
CA VAL A 233 -19.90 -2.32 -18.71
C VAL A 233 -20.27 -2.83 -20.10
N ASP A 234 -20.78 -4.05 -20.22
CA ASP A 234 -21.19 -4.62 -21.51
C ASP A 234 -22.43 -3.93 -22.09
N ALA A 235 -23.41 -3.53 -21.27
CA ALA A 235 -24.54 -2.72 -21.74
C ALA A 235 -24.08 -1.39 -22.35
N PHE A 236 -23.11 -0.72 -21.73
CA PHE A 236 -22.54 0.53 -22.25
C PHE A 236 -21.73 0.33 -23.54
N LYS A 237 -20.98 -0.78 -23.66
CA LYS A 237 -20.30 -1.16 -24.92
C LYS A 237 -21.28 -1.39 -26.07
N ASP A 238 -22.40 -2.03 -25.77
CA ASP A 238 -23.50 -2.30 -26.71
C ASP A 238 -24.38 -1.07 -26.99
N LYS A 239 -24.11 0.06 -26.31
CA LYS A 239 -24.88 1.31 -26.35
C LYS A 239 -26.32 1.16 -25.84
N ASP A 240 -26.58 0.13 -25.04
CA ASP A 240 -27.82 -0.02 -24.27
C ASP A 240 -27.69 0.75 -22.94
N TYR A 241 -27.60 2.08 -23.06
CA TYR A 241 -27.37 2.97 -21.91
C TYR A 241 -28.49 2.91 -20.89
N ASP A 242 -29.75 2.78 -21.34
CA ASP A 242 -30.88 2.60 -20.44
C ASP A 242 -30.68 1.36 -19.56
N LYS A 243 -30.24 0.22 -20.11
CA LYS A 243 -29.99 -0.98 -19.32
C LYS A 243 -28.88 -0.76 -18.29
N GLY A 244 -27.72 -0.27 -18.71
CA GLY A 244 -26.57 -0.06 -17.81
C GLY A 244 -26.87 0.93 -16.69
N VAL A 245 -27.55 2.05 -17.01
CA VAL A 245 -27.96 3.04 -16.00
C VAL A 245 -28.99 2.48 -15.03
N ASN A 246 -29.96 1.69 -15.52
CA ASN A 246 -30.95 1.07 -14.64
C ASN A 246 -30.34 0.09 -13.64
N GLN A 247 -29.31 -0.66 -14.03
CA GLN A 247 -28.61 -1.59 -13.13
C GLN A 247 -27.94 -0.85 -11.96
N VAL A 248 -27.16 0.19 -12.26
CA VAL A 248 -26.53 1.05 -11.24
C VAL A 248 -27.58 1.68 -10.33
N LEU A 249 -28.67 2.22 -10.92
CA LEU A 249 -29.76 2.84 -10.16
C LEU A 249 -30.43 1.84 -9.19
N ASP A 250 -30.71 0.63 -9.64
CA ASP A 250 -31.41 -0.37 -8.83
C ASP A 250 -30.55 -0.83 -7.64
N GLU A 251 -29.25 -1.01 -7.85
CA GLU A 251 -28.33 -1.40 -6.77
C GLU A 251 -28.14 -0.27 -5.76
N VAL A 252 -27.85 0.95 -6.22
CA VAL A 252 -27.68 2.12 -5.35
C VAL A 252 -28.97 2.42 -4.58
N PHE A 253 -30.11 2.42 -5.26
CA PHE A 253 -31.41 2.62 -4.62
C PHE A 253 -31.70 1.54 -3.57
N GLY A 254 -31.39 0.26 -3.85
CA GLY A 254 -31.58 -0.83 -2.89
C GLY A 254 -30.81 -0.62 -1.58
N ILE A 255 -29.63 0.00 -1.65
CA ILE A 255 -28.83 0.35 -0.47
C ILE A 255 -29.41 1.57 0.26
N MET A 256 -29.79 2.61 -0.49
CA MET A 256 -30.28 3.87 0.09
C MET A 256 -31.70 3.78 0.65
N ASN A 257 -32.57 2.97 0.05
CA ASN A 257 -34.00 2.90 0.35
C ASN A 257 -34.32 1.97 1.54
N THR A 258 -33.68 2.23 2.69
CA THR A 258 -34.01 1.55 3.94
C THR A 258 -34.20 2.57 5.06
N LYS A 259 -35.13 2.29 5.99
CA LYS A 259 -35.43 3.18 7.13
C LYS A 259 -34.21 3.43 8.02
N THR A 260 -33.26 2.50 8.01
CA THR A 260 -32.06 2.50 8.86
C THR A 260 -30.79 2.83 8.08
N ALA A 261 -30.85 3.12 6.78
CA ALA A 261 -29.66 3.24 5.93
C ALA A 261 -28.58 4.18 6.49
N LEU A 262 -28.99 5.34 7.01
CA LEU A 262 -28.08 6.33 7.59
C LEU A 262 -27.40 5.82 8.87
N VAL A 263 -28.16 5.19 9.76
CA VAL A 263 -27.63 4.62 11.01
C VAL A 263 -26.77 3.38 10.70
N ASP A 264 -27.18 2.54 9.76
CA ASP A 264 -26.41 1.38 9.30
C ASP A 264 -25.07 1.81 8.68
N SER A 265 -25.06 2.91 7.94
CA SER A 265 -23.84 3.55 7.41
C SER A 265 -22.91 3.97 8.55
N GLN A 266 -23.42 4.70 9.55
CA GLN A 266 -22.63 5.11 10.72
C GLN A 266 -22.08 3.91 11.49
N ILE A 267 -22.90 2.89 11.76
CA ILE A 267 -22.48 1.64 12.42
C ILE A 267 -21.34 0.99 11.65
N LYS A 268 -21.47 0.86 10.32
CA LYS A 268 -20.44 0.22 9.48
C LYS A 268 -19.15 1.04 9.46
N GLY A 269 -19.24 2.37 9.43
CA GLY A 269 -18.10 3.28 9.55
C GLY A 269 -17.35 3.11 10.88
N ILE A 270 -18.06 3.18 12.01
CA ILE A 270 -17.45 3.00 13.33
C ILE A 270 -16.87 1.59 13.50
N LYS A 271 -17.55 0.55 13.02
CA LYS A 271 -17.06 -0.83 13.04
C LYS A 271 -15.77 -0.98 12.24
N SER A 272 -15.66 -0.31 11.10
CA SER A 272 -14.44 -0.28 10.28
C SER A 272 -13.28 0.37 11.04
N GLN A 273 -13.48 1.58 11.59
CA GLN A 273 -12.47 2.28 12.39
C GLN A 273 -12.01 1.45 13.60
N ARG A 274 -12.95 0.83 14.34
CA ARG A 274 -12.64 -0.08 15.45
C ARG A 274 -11.79 -1.25 14.99
N THR A 275 -12.12 -1.85 13.84
CA THR A 275 -11.38 -2.99 13.28
C THR A 275 -9.98 -2.59 12.86
N GLN A 276 -9.82 -1.43 12.21
CA GLN A 276 -8.52 -0.89 11.83
C GLN A 276 -7.64 -0.59 13.05
N LEU A 277 -8.21 0.00 14.10
CA LEU A 277 -7.51 0.22 15.38
C LEU A 277 -6.98 -1.09 15.96
N MET A 278 -7.83 -2.13 16.02
CA MET A 278 -7.43 -3.46 16.49
C MET A 278 -6.32 -4.04 15.61
N PHE A 279 -6.45 -3.96 14.29
CA PHE A 279 -5.44 -4.46 13.36
C PHE A 279 -4.08 -3.77 13.56
N LEU A 280 -4.04 -2.44 13.63
CA LEU A 280 -2.79 -1.69 13.84
C LEU A 280 -2.15 -2.03 15.19
N HIS A 281 -2.95 -2.16 16.24
CA HIS A 281 -2.46 -2.52 17.56
C HIS A 281 -1.81 -3.92 17.57
N TRP A 282 -2.54 -4.94 17.10
CA TRP A 282 -2.06 -6.32 17.11
C TRP A 282 -0.92 -6.57 16.13
N SER A 283 -0.96 -5.97 14.94
CA SER A 283 0.15 -6.05 13.98
C SER A 283 1.40 -5.39 14.54
N GLY A 284 1.27 -4.24 15.23
CA GLY A 284 2.37 -3.59 15.94
C GLY A 284 3.04 -4.51 16.97
N ILE A 285 2.23 -5.21 17.78
CA ILE A 285 2.74 -6.18 18.75
C ILE A 285 3.51 -7.31 18.05
N VAL A 286 2.96 -7.89 16.98
CA VAL A 286 3.60 -8.99 16.25
C VAL A 286 4.92 -8.55 15.61
N VAL A 287 4.93 -7.40 14.94
CA VAL A 287 6.11 -6.86 14.26
C VAL A 287 7.23 -6.55 15.26
N LEU A 288 6.92 -5.84 16.35
CA LEU A 288 7.93 -5.51 17.36
C LEU A 288 8.41 -6.76 18.12
N GLY A 289 7.52 -7.73 18.37
CA GLY A 289 7.88 -9.02 18.93
C GLY A 289 8.87 -9.78 18.04
N LEU A 290 8.58 -9.85 16.74
CA LEU A 290 9.46 -10.48 15.75
C LEU A 290 10.82 -9.77 15.68
N LEU A 291 10.84 -8.44 15.63
CA LEU A 291 12.07 -7.65 15.61
C LEU A 291 12.92 -7.87 16.86
N ALA A 292 12.30 -7.92 18.05
CA ALA A 292 13.00 -8.20 19.29
C ALA A 292 13.62 -9.62 19.29
N VAL A 293 12.86 -10.63 18.86
CA VAL A 293 13.34 -12.03 18.79
C VAL A 293 14.46 -12.20 17.77
N VAL A 294 14.26 -11.70 16.54
CA VAL A 294 15.27 -11.80 15.48
C VAL A 294 16.51 -10.99 15.85
N GLY A 295 16.34 -9.78 16.38
CA GLY A 295 17.44 -8.95 16.88
C GLY A 295 18.25 -9.64 17.96
N LEU A 296 17.59 -10.29 18.92
CA LEU A 296 18.24 -11.06 19.98
C LEU A 296 19.01 -12.27 19.42
N LEU A 297 18.41 -13.04 18.52
CA LEU A 297 19.06 -14.19 17.87
C LEU A 297 20.30 -13.76 17.06
N MET A 298 20.19 -12.67 16.30
CA MET A 298 21.32 -12.09 15.57
C MET A 298 22.41 -11.59 16.53
N LEU A 299 22.04 -10.94 17.63
CA LEU A 299 22.98 -10.47 18.65
C LEU A 299 23.76 -11.65 19.26
N VAL A 300 23.07 -12.73 19.64
CA VAL A 300 23.71 -13.95 20.17
C VAL A 300 24.67 -14.55 19.14
N ASN A 301 24.26 -14.66 17.87
CA ASN A 301 25.12 -15.18 16.80
C ASN A 301 26.37 -14.31 16.58
N LEU A 302 26.22 -13.00 16.64
CA LEU A 302 27.31 -12.04 16.48
C LEU A 302 28.26 -12.05 17.68
N LEU A 303 27.75 -12.21 18.90
CA LEU A 303 28.58 -12.38 20.10
C LEU A 303 29.41 -13.67 20.03
N ARG A 304 28.80 -14.80 19.63
CA ARG A 304 29.53 -16.05 19.39
C ARG A 304 30.61 -15.88 18.31
N ALA A 305 30.29 -15.16 17.23
CA ALA A 305 31.24 -14.85 16.15
C ALA A 305 32.43 -14.03 16.64
N ARG A 306 32.18 -13.04 17.52
CA ARG A 306 33.24 -12.22 18.12
C ARG A 306 34.16 -13.03 19.04
N VAL A 307 33.60 -13.94 19.85
CA VAL A 307 34.39 -14.84 20.68
C VAL A 307 35.28 -15.72 19.80
N PHE A 308 34.71 -16.33 18.77
CA PHE A 308 35.45 -17.16 17.81
C PHE A 308 36.60 -16.39 17.11
N LEU A 309 36.36 -15.14 16.67
CA LEU A 309 37.41 -14.29 16.10
C LEU A 309 38.52 -13.96 17.13
N LYS A 310 38.14 -13.71 18.38
CA LYS A 310 39.09 -13.41 19.46
C LYS A 310 39.98 -14.62 19.76
N GLU A 311 39.43 -15.82 19.76
CA GLU A 311 40.19 -17.06 19.93
C GLU A 311 41.20 -17.25 18.78
N ASN A 312 40.77 -17.11 17.52
CA ASN A 312 41.67 -17.20 16.36
C ASN A 312 42.79 -16.14 16.40
N TYR A 313 42.51 -14.95 16.92
CA TYR A 313 43.52 -13.92 17.11
C TYR A 313 44.53 -14.28 18.19
N LYS A 314 44.09 -14.85 19.32
CA LYS A 314 45.01 -15.32 20.37
C LYS A 314 45.94 -16.42 19.87
N THR A 315 45.41 -17.39 19.11
CA THR A 315 46.24 -18.44 18.48
C THR A 315 47.26 -17.81 17.54
N TYR A 316 46.83 -16.90 16.66
CA TYR A 316 47.73 -16.19 15.75
C TYR A 316 48.84 -15.41 16.47
N GLU A 317 48.50 -14.71 17.55
CA GLU A 317 49.46 -13.96 18.37
C GLU A 317 50.49 -14.90 19.01
N SER A 318 50.05 -16.02 19.58
CA SER A 318 50.93 -17.04 20.14
C SER A 318 51.87 -17.64 19.09
N ASP A 319 51.36 -17.96 17.90
CA ASP A 319 52.13 -18.59 16.82
C ASP A 319 53.17 -17.63 16.20
N THR A 320 53.01 -16.32 16.39
CA THR A 320 53.87 -15.29 15.77
C THR A 320 54.78 -14.56 16.76
N ALA A 321 54.50 -14.60 18.06
CA ALA A 321 55.19 -13.79 19.08
C ALA A 321 56.68 -14.09 19.25
N THR A 322 57.14 -15.30 18.93
CA THR A 322 58.52 -15.76 19.20
C THR A 322 59.35 -16.00 17.93
N LEU A 323 58.82 -15.68 16.75
CA LEU A 323 59.49 -15.92 15.48
C LEU A 323 60.44 -14.76 15.13
N ALA A 324 61.76 -15.03 15.19
CA ALA A 324 62.80 -14.04 14.86
C ALA A 324 63.16 -13.97 13.36
N SER A 325 62.76 -14.98 12.57
CA SER A 325 63.03 -15.09 11.13
C SER A 325 61.85 -14.53 10.32
N ASP A 326 62.11 -13.59 9.40
CA ASP A 326 61.07 -13.00 8.52
C ASP A 326 60.45 -14.07 7.61
N GLU A 327 61.20 -15.10 7.21
CA GLU A 327 60.67 -16.22 6.41
C GLU A 327 59.73 -17.12 7.22
N ASP A 328 60.07 -17.41 8.48
CA ASP A 328 59.23 -18.21 9.36
C ASP A 328 57.97 -17.45 9.77
N LEU A 329 58.10 -16.15 10.04
CA LEU A 329 56.96 -15.25 10.25
C LEU A 329 56.04 -15.22 9.02
N LEU A 330 56.61 -15.03 7.83
CA LEU A 330 55.84 -15.02 6.57
C LEU A 330 55.08 -16.34 6.37
N ARG A 331 55.71 -17.48 6.69
CA ARG A 331 55.08 -18.80 6.60
C ARG A 331 53.94 -18.93 7.62
N ALA A 332 54.17 -18.61 8.89
CA ALA A 332 53.15 -18.66 9.94
C ALA A 332 51.94 -17.79 9.60
N VAL A 333 52.18 -16.55 9.14
CA VAL A 333 51.11 -15.63 8.74
C VAL A 333 50.28 -16.21 7.59
N LYS A 334 50.92 -16.75 6.54
CA LYS A 334 50.23 -17.33 5.37
C LYS A 334 49.41 -18.60 5.66
N HIS A 335 49.66 -19.27 6.77
CA HIS A 335 48.90 -20.45 7.21
C HIS A 335 47.80 -20.12 8.22
N SER A 336 47.80 -18.91 8.79
CA SER A 336 46.82 -18.50 9.79
C SER A 336 45.38 -18.35 9.24
N ALA A 337 44.41 -18.56 10.12
CA ALA A 337 43.00 -18.30 9.82
C ALA A 337 42.72 -16.80 9.56
N LEU A 338 43.45 -15.90 10.22
CA LEU A 338 43.28 -14.45 10.01
C LEU A 338 43.73 -14.01 8.61
N TYR A 339 44.81 -14.59 8.08
CA TYR A 339 45.21 -14.36 6.70
C TYR A 339 44.18 -14.90 5.71
N GLN A 340 43.58 -16.06 5.99
CA GLN A 340 42.48 -16.59 5.18
C GLN A 340 41.24 -15.66 5.22
N ILE A 341 40.89 -15.11 6.39
CA ILE A 341 39.80 -14.12 6.51
C ILE A 341 40.11 -12.82 5.75
N LEU A 342 41.36 -12.36 5.79
CA LEU A 342 41.82 -11.22 4.99
C LEU A 342 41.63 -11.51 3.50
N LEU A 343 42.11 -12.67 3.04
CA LEU A 343 41.98 -13.10 1.66
C LEU A 343 40.54 -13.31 1.23
N SER A 344 39.59 -13.58 2.13
CA SER A 344 38.18 -13.71 1.76
C SER A 344 37.48 -12.36 1.59
N SER A 345 38.12 -11.24 1.97
CA SER A 345 37.53 -9.90 2.03
C SER A 345 36.30 -9.82 2.93
N LEU A 346 36.25 -10.62 4.00
CA LEU A 346 35.13 -10.60 4.93
C LEU A 346 35.04 -9.24 5.63
N MET A 347 33.96 -8.51 5.37
CA MET A 347 33.72 -7.19 5.97
C MET A 347 33.09 -7.30 7.36
N VAL A 348 32.17 -8.24 7.59
CA VAL A 348 31.48 -8.37 8.88
C VAL A 348 31.29 -9.85 9.20
N GLY A 349 31.77 -10.27 10.36
CA GLY A 349 31.61 -11.65 10.84
C GLY A 349 30.29 -11.80 11.59
N LEU A 350 29.17 -11.84 10.89
CA LEU A 350 27.82 -11.89 11.49
C LEU A 350 27.52 -13.20 12.25
N SER A 351 28.22 -14.28 11.92
CA SER A 351 28.08 -15.58 12.59
C SER A 351 29.37 -16.39 12.52
N VAL A 352 29.54 -17.36 13.42
CA VAL A 352 30.65 -18.32 13.40
C VAL A 352 30.69 -19.08 12.06
N ARG A 353 29.53 -19.51 11.55
CA ARG A 353 29.42 -20.17 10.24
C ARG A 353 29.89 -19.26 9.10
N GLY A 354 29.56 -17.97 9.15
CA GLY A 354 30.05 -16.98 8.19
C GLY A 354 31.57 -16.84 8.21
N ILE A 355 32.17 -16.78 9.40
CA ILE A 355 33.63 -16.70 9.54
C ILE A 355 34.31 -17.99 9.07
N LYS A 356 33.77 -19.17 9.39
CA LYS A 356 34.30 -20.46 8.88
C LYS A 356 34.27 -20.52 7.35
N ARG A 357 33.18 -20.06 6.71
CA ARG A 357 33.10 -19.94 5.25
C ARG A 357 34.17 -19.00 4.68
N ALA A 358 34.36 -17.84 5.31
CA ALA A 358 35.42 -16.90 4.93
C ALA A 358 36.82 -17.54 5.00
N ILE A 359 37.13 -18.30 6.05
CA ILE A 359 38.39 -19.04 6.17
C ILE A 359 38.57 -20.01 4.99
N ILE A 360 37.53 -20.77 4.63
CA ILE A 360 37.57 -21.72 3.50
C ILE A 360 37.79 -20.99 2.17
N GLN A 361 37.03 -19.92 1.91
CA GLN A 361 37.20 -19.09 0.72
C GLN A 361 38.61 -18.51 0.62
N GLY A 362 39.15 -18.00 1.73
CA GLY A 362 40.51 -17.50 1.79
C GLY A 362 41.56 -18.55 1.45
N ARG A 363 41.34 -19.80 1.86
CA ARG A 363 42.20 -20.93 1.51
C ARG A 363 42.17 -21.24 0.01
N LEU A 364 40.99 -21.20 -0.60
CA LEU A 364 40.84 -21.40 -2.05
C LEU A 364 41.47 -20.27 -2.86
N LEU A 365 41.28 -19.02 -2.42
CA LEU A 365 41.81 -17.81 -3.05
C LEU A 365 43.33 -17.65 -2.93
N LYS A 366 43.99 -18.51 -2.14
CA LYS A 366 45.45 -18.60 -2.11
C LYS A 366 46.02 -19.11 -3.44
N ASN A 367 45.21 -19.81 -4.25
CA ASN A 367 45.63 -20.29 -5.56
C ASN A 367 45.73 -19.12 -6.57
N PRO A 368 46.82 -18.99 -7.34
CA PRO A 368 47.06 -17.84 -8.20
C PRO A 368 46.07 -17.72 -9.38
N GLY A 369 45.41 -18.81 -9.77
CA GLY A 369 44.34 -18.81 -10.78
C GLY A 369 42.92 -18.78 -10.19
N ALA A 370 42.77 -18.42 -8.92
CA ALA A 370 41.46 -18.36 -8.27
C ALA A 370 40.73 -17.05 -8.59
N GLU A 371 39.49 -17.17 -9.05
CA GLU A 371 38.59 -16.05 -9.30
C GLU A 371 37.39 -16.08 -8.36
N ARG A 372 36.98 -14.90 -7.88
CA ARG A 372 35.73 -14.77 -7.12
C ARG A 372 34.54 -14.75 -8.08
N LYS A 373 33.52 -15.52 -7.77
CA LYS A 373 32.22 -15.47 -8.45
C LYS A 373 31.12 -15.03 -7.47
N MET A 374 29.93 -14.78 -8.01
CA MET A 374 28.77 -14.33 -7.24
C MET A 374 28.42 -15.31 -6.11
N PHE A 375 27.76 -14.81 -5.05
CA PHE A 375 27.34 -15.60 -3.88
C PHE A 375 28.48 -16.30 -3.12
N GLY A 376 29.69 -15.73 -3.16
CA GLY A 376 30.84 -16.25 -2.41
C GLY A 376 31.42 -17.56 -2.97
N ARG A 377 31.19 -17.84 -4.25
CA ARG A 377 31.79 -18.97 -4.96
C ARG A 377 33.21 -18.63 -5.41
N VAL A 378 34.06 -19.64 -5.57
CA VAL A 378 35.44 -19.47 -6.03
C VAL A 378 35.68 -20.41 -7.21
N LEU A 379 36.13 -19.88 -8.34
CA LEU A 379 36.51 -20.65 -9.52
C LEU A 379 38.03 -20.82 -9.53
N ILE A 380 38.52 -22.05 -9.74
CA ILE A 380 39.96 -22.33 -9.91
C ILE A 380 40.10 -23.17 -11.17
N GLY A 381 40.69 -22.61 -12.22
CA GLY A 381 40.66 -23.23 -13.54
C GLY A 381 39.22 -23.38 -14.02
N ASP A 382 38.80 -24.62 -14.32
CA ASP A 382 37.42 -24.94 -14.71
C ASP A 382 36.58 -25.54 -13.56
N THR A 383 37.14 -25.61 -12.34
CA THR A 383 36.43 -26.17 -11.17
C THR A 383 35.83 -25.06 -10.31
N LEU A 384 34.50 -25.10 -10.14
CA LEU A 384 33.75 -24.15 -9.32
C LEU A 384 33.49 -24.71 -7.93
N TYR A 385 33.87 -23.96 -6.91
CA TYR A 385 33.65 -24.29 -5.50
C TYR A 385 32.50 -23.46 -4.90
N SER A 386 31.72 -24.09 -4.04
CA SER A 386 30.70 -23.47 -3.20
C SER A 386 31.36 -22.55 -2.15
N GLY A 387 30.59 -21.67 -1.52
CA GLY A 387 31.09 -20.87 -0.39
C GLY A 387 31.48 -21.68 0.85
N ASN A 388 31.15 -22.98 0.88
CA ASN A 388 31.58 -23.94 1.90
C ASN A 388 32.79 -24.77 1.47
N GLY A 389 33.28 -24.61 0.24
CA GLY A 389 34.41 -25.36 -0.31
C GLY A 389 34.04 -26.67 -1.00
N ASP A 390 32.75 -26.98 -1.15
CA ASP A 390 32.30 -28.15 -1.91
C ASP A 390 32.48 -27.91 -3.41
N ILE A 391 32.82 -28.95 -4.18
CA ILE A 391 32.88 -28.84 -5.64
C ILE A 391 31.45 -28.83 -6.18
N LEU A 392 31.08 -27.76 -6.90
CA LEU A 392 29.79 -27.64 -7.58
C LEU A 392 29.84 -28.22 -9.00
N THR A 393 30.96 -28.00 -9.69
CA THR A 393 31.23 -28.58 -11.00
C THR A 393 32.73 -28.53 -11.27
N THR A 394 33.25 -29.50 -12.01
CA THR A 394 34.62 -29.52 -12.53
C THR A 394 34.71 -29.02 -13.97
N ALA A 395 33.57 -28.66 -14.58
CA ALA A 395 33.44 -28.17 -15.95
C ALA A 395 32.60 -26.87 -15.98
N TYR A 396 33.06 -25.83 -15.29
CA TYR A 396 32.37 -24.56 -15.13
C TYR A 396 32.00 -23.93 -16.48
N LEU A 397 32.93 -23.87 -17.43
CA LEU A 397 32.76 -23.27 -18.74
C LEU A 397 31.62 -23.91 -19.54
N ALA A 398 31.41 -25.21 -19.39
CA ALA A 398 30.34 -25.97 -20.06
C ALA A 398 29.07 -26.12 -19.19
N SER A 399 29.07 -25.64 -17.96
CA SER A 399 27.95 -25.82 -17.03
C SER A 399 26.93 -24.68 -17.07
N ASN A 400 25.75 -24.94 -16.52
CA ASN A 400 24.71 -23.93 -16.29
C ASN A 400 25.11 -22.89 -15.22
N TYR A 401 26.26 -23.05 -14.57
CA TYR A 401 26.79 -22.04 -13.64
C TYR A 401 27.48 -20.87 -14.35
N ASN A 402 27.79 -21.00 -15.64
CA ASN A 402 28.33 -19.93 -16.46
C ASN A 402 27.19 -19.16 -17.12
N SER A 403 27.01 -17.88 -16.76
CA SER A 403 25.91 -17.05 -17.28
C SER A 403 26.00 -16.81 -18.78
N SER A 404 27.16 -16.97 -19.41
CA SER A 404 27.28 -16.92 -20.88
C SER A 404 26.63 -18.09 -21.59
N ASN A 405 26.28 -19.16 -20.86
CA ASN A 405 25.58 -20.32 -21.39
C ASN A 405 24.06 -20.19 -21.25
N TRP A 406 23.57 -19.07 -20.71
CA TRP A 406 22.16 -18.72 -20.72
C TRP A 406 21.83 -18.08 -22.06
N SER A 407 21.15 -18.83 -22.92
CA SER A 407 20.51 -18.30 -24.12
C SER A 407 19.27 -17.52 -23.70
N ASP A 408 19.22 -16.22 -24.03
CA ASP A 408 18.04 -15.38 -23.89
C ASP A 408 16.93 -15.87 -24.82
N ASN A 409 16.09 -16.80 -24.34
CA ASN A 409 14.74 -16.94 -24.85
C ASN A 409 13.84 -16.01 -24.04
N ASN A 410 13.71 -14.78 -24.54
CA ASN A 410 12.68 -13.83 -24.15
C ASN A 410 11.29 -14.45 -24.37
N ASN A 411 10.53 -14.70 -23.31
CA ASN A 411 9.09 -14.40 -23.27
C ASN A 411 8.51 -14.55 -21.85
N SER A 412 8.35 -13.45 -21.13
CA SER A 412 7.18 -13.20 -20.29
C SER A 412 7.23 -11.78 -19.73
N GLY A 413 6.41 -10.90 -20.31
CA GLY A 413 6.09 -9.63 -19.70
C GLY A 413 5.27 -9.85 -18.44
N SER A 414 5.70 -9.26 -17.33
CA SER A 414 4.85 -9.02 -16.17
C SER A 414 5.43 -7.91 -15.31
N GLY A 415 4.62 -6.87 -15.11
CA GLY A 415 4.51 -6.17 -13.83
C GLY A 415 5.45 -4.98 -13.63
N GLY A 416 4.86 -3.79 -13.55
CA GLY A 416 5.56 -2.59 -13.07
C GLY A 416 4.70 -1.34 -13.15
N GLY A 417 3.59 -1.31 -12.40
CA GLY A 417 2.80 -0.11 -12.18
C GLY A 417 3.53 0.93 -11.32
N GLY A 418 3.09 2.18 -11.44
CA GLY A 418 3.56 3.29 -10.63
C GLY A 418 3.02 4.62 -11.14
N SER A 419 1.71 4.83 -11.08
CA SER A 419 1.13 6.17 -11.21
C SER A 419 0.96 6.74 -9.81
N TRP A 420 1.76 7.76 -9.49
CA TRP A 420 1.66 8.52 -8.26
C TRP A 420 0.63 9.62 -8.47
N GLY A 421 -0.58 9.42 -7.94
CA GLY A 421 -1.66 10.39 -7.92
C GLY A 421 -1.45 11.45 -6.83
N SER A 422 -1.66 12.70 -7.22
CA SER A 422 -1.58 13.91 -6.41
C SER A 422 -2.48 13.90 -5.18
N PHE A 423 -1.97 14.44 -4.08
CA PHE A 423 -2.78 14.89 -2.94
C PHE A 423 -3.12 16.37 -3.11
N GLY A 424 -4.42 16.66 -3.20
CA GLY A 424 -5.05 17.96 -2.97
C GLY A 424 -6.52 17.64 -2.69
N GLY A 425 -7.24 18.21 -1.73
CA GLY A 425 -7.14 19.44 -0.97
C GLY A 425 -8.60 19.72 -0.62
N GLY A 426 -8.94 19.70 0.67
CA GLY A 426 -10.31 19.43 1.12
C GLY A 426 -11.40 20.42 0.66
N SER A 427 -12.59 19.86 0.46
CA SER A 427 -13.91 20.42 0.75
C SER A 427 -14.88 19.22 0.83
N SER A 428 -16.00 19.35 1.55
CA SER A 428 -16.90 18.24 1.93
C SER A 428 -17.24 17.27 0.78
N GLY A 429 -16.56 16.14 0.67
CA GLY A 429 -16.85 15.11 -0.33
C GLY A 429 -16.56 13.74 0.26
N GLY A 430 -17.62 12.96 0.47
CA GLY A 430 -17.46 11.54 0.76
C GLY A 430 -16.86 10.83 -0.46
N GLY A 431 -16.20 9.70 -0.24
CA GLY A 431 -15.50 8.96 -1.28
C GLY A 431 -16.38 8.48 -2.44
N GLY A 432 -15.75 7.88 -3.43
CA GLY A 432 -16.45 7.12 -4.47
C GLY A 432 -15.51 6.76 -5.62
N ALA A 433 -15.99 5.88 -6.50
CA ALA A 433 -15.19 5.29 -7.55
C ALA A 433 -15.41 5.89 -8.94
N SER A 434 -14.40 5.76 -9.79
CA SER A 434 -14.44 6.01 -11.23
C SER A 434 -14.10 4.75 -12.01
N GLY A 435 -14.62 4.63 -13.22
CA GLY A 435 -14.27 3.56 -14.15
C GLY A 435 -14.68 3.89 -15.57
N GLY A 436 -14.69 2.91 -16.46
CA GLY A 436 -15.01 3.11 -17.87
C GLY A 436 -15.22 1.83 -18.67
N TRP A 437 -15.65 1.97 -19.94
CA TRP A 437 -16.09 0.86 -20.79
C TRP A 437 -15.51 0.83 -22.21
#